data_AF-A0A9D4YZ00-F1
#
_entry.id   AF-A0A9D4YZ00-F1
#
_cell.length_a   1.000
_cell.length_b   1.000
_cell.length_c   1.000
_cell.angle_alpha   90.00
_cell.angle_beta   90.00
_cell.angle_gamma   90.00
#
_symmetry.space_group_name_H-M   'P 1'
#
loop_
_entity.id
_entity.type
_entity.pdbx_description
1 polymer ?
#
loop_
_entity_poly.entity_id
_entity_poly.type
_entity_poly.pdbx_seq_one_letter_code
_entity_poly.pdbx_strand_id
1 'polypeptide(L)'
;MGATPQSALAVAVVPFAALGMMEDELHQMMAGALSTMLHSDCALVGGHSSEGTELALGFAVYGSAPRNALLTLRGMRVGQTVILTKPIGTGTLLAAAMQGGSRGRWVTGAVESMKQSNGPALAVLRAHHCQACTDVTGFGLLGHLAEMARASKV
;
A
#
# COMPACT_ATOMS: atom_id res chain seq x y z
N MET A 1 6.66 -6.95 5.47
CA MET A 1 7.77 -7.06 6.45
C MET A 1 7.34 -7.25 7.90
N GLY A 2 6.13 -6.84 8.31
CA GLY A 2 5.69 -7.05 9.70
C GLY A 2 6.31 -6.11 10.73
N ALA A 3 6.84 -4.97 10.29
CA ALA A 3 7.33 -3.89 11.15
C ALA A 3 6.20 -2.92 11.53
N THR A 4 6.37 -2.22 12.65
CA THR A 4 5.51 -1.12 13.05
C THR A 4 6.06 0.18 12.44
N PRO A 5 5.28 0.93 11.65
CA PRO A 5 5.70 2.23 11.14
C PRO A 5 5.85 3.22 12.30
N GLN A 6 6.77 4.17 12.18
CA GLN A 6 7.07 5.15 13.23
C GLN A 6 7.04 6.57 12.68
N SER A 7 7.66 6.78 11.53
CA SER A 7 7.67 8.08 10.86
C SER A 7 7.63 7.94 9.34
N ALA A 8 7.15 9.00 8.69
CA ALA A 8 7.09 9.11 7.24
C ALA A 8 7.49 10.51 6.78
N LEU A 9 8.06 10.57 5.58
CA LEU A 9 8.28 11.79 4.80
C LEU A 9 7.45 11.73 3.53
N ALA A 10 6.68 12.77 3.23
CA ALA A 10 5.89 12.85 2.00
C ALA A 10 6.76 13.31 0.81
N VAL A 11 6.44 12.79 -0.37
CA VAL A 11 6.91 13.32 -1.66
C VAL A 11 5.66 13.57 -2.51
N ALA A 12 5.38 14.83 -2.80
CA ALA A 12 4.19 15.26 -3.52
C ALA A 12 4.55 16.02 -4.81
N VAL A 13 3.83 15.76 -5.88
CA VAL A 13 3.89 16.52 -7.13
C VAL A 13 2.50 17.03 -7.44
N VAL A 14 2.33 18.36 -7.53
CA VAL A 14 1.08 18.99 -7.93
C VAL A 14 1.16 19.42 -9.40
N PRO A 15 0.12 19.18 -10.22
CA PRO A 15 0.07 19.65 -11.59
C PRO A 15 0.10 21.17 -11.69
N PHE A 16 0.74 21.70 -12.74
CA PHE A 16 0.69 23.13 -13.03
C PHE A 16 -0.75 23.63 -13.20
N ALA A 17 -1.16 24.58 -12.34
CA ALA A 17 -2.47 25.22 -12.37
C ALA A 17 -2.40 26.63 -11.76
N ALA A 18 -3.54 27.30 -11.60
CA ALA A 18 -3.60 28.52 -10.81
C ALA A 18 -3.20 28.22 -9.35
N LEU A 19 -2.51 29.14 -8.68
CA LEU A 19 -1.97 28.95 -7.34
C LEU A 19 -2.97 28.36 -6.36
N GLY A 20 -4.19 28.91 -6.29
CA GLY A 20 -5.22 28.42 -5.38
C GLY A 20 -5.69 26.98 -5.66
N MET A 21 -5.62 26.51 -6.92
CA MET A 21 -5.92 25.11 -7.25
C MET A 21 -4.80 24.18 -6.81
N MET A 22 -3.54 24.60 -7.00
CA MET A 22 -2.39 23.81 -6.55
C MET A 22 -2.33 23.71 -5.03
N GLU A 23 -2.65 24.80 -4.32
CA GLU A 23 -2.77 24.83 -2.86
C GLU A 23 -3.86 23.89 -2.35
N ASP A 24 -5.05 23.90 -2.96
CA ASP A 24 -6.14 23.00 -2.58
C ASP A 24 -5.79 21.53 -2.87
N GLU A 25 -5.23 21.21 -4.03
CA GLU A 25 -4.82 19.85 -4.37
C GLU A 25 -3.78 19.31 -3.37
N LEU A 26 -2.77 20.12 -3.03
CA LEU A 26 -1.79 19.76 -2.01
C LEU A 26 -2.45 19.59 -0.64
N HIS A 27 -3.35 20.48 -0.27
CA HIS A 27 -4.10 20.38 0.99
C HIS A 27 -4.86 19.07 1.08
N GLN A 28 -5.65 18.72 0.06
CA GLN A 28 -6.47 17.50 0.06
C GLN A 28 -5.61 16.23 0.13
N MET A 29 -4.53 16.18 -0.66
CA MET A 29 -3.57 15.07 -0.62
C MET A 29 -2.96 14.90 0.78
N MET A 30 -2.49 16.00 1.39
CA MET A 30 -1.85 15.96 2.70
C MET A 30 -2.85 15.68 3.83
N ALA A 31 -4.08 16.15 3.74
CA ALA A 31 -5.15 15.82 4.69
C ALA A 31 -5.46 14.32 4.71
N GLY A 32 -5.57 13.69 3.53
CA GLY A 32 -5.75 12.24 3.40
C GLY A 32 -4.54 11.45 3.92
N ALA A 33 -3.32 11.93 3.63
CA ALA A 33 -2.08 11.35 4.13
C ALA A 33 -2.01 11.37 5.66
N LEU A 34 -2.24 12.54 6.27
CA LEU A 34 -2.25 12.73 7.72
C LEU A 34 -3.30 11.84 8.38
N SER A 35 -4.52 11.80 7.84
CA SER A 35 -5.57 10.93 8.34
C SER A 35 -5.13 9.46 8.32
N THR A 36 -4.55 8.98 7.23
CA THR A 36 -4.10 7.58 7.09
C THR A 36 -2.95 7.24 8.06
N MET A 37 -1.98 8.14 8.21
CA MET A 37 -0.82 7.95 9.08
C MET A 37 -1.21 7.95 10.56
N LEU A 38 -2.15 8.81 10.96
CA LEU A 38 -2.72 8.83 12.31
C LEU A 38 -3.36 7.49 12.70
N HIS A 39 -4.11 6.85 11.79
CA HIS A 39 -4.69 5.51 12.04
C HIS A 39 -3.65 4.40 12.20
N SER A 40 -2.39 4.66 11.82
CA SER A 40 -1.29 3.69 11.88
C SER A 40 -0.25 4.05 12.95
N ASP A 41 -0.54 5.01 13.85
CA ASP A 41 0.39 5.56 14.84
C ASP A 41 1.74 5.98 14.23
N CYS A 42 1.72 6.46 12.98
CA CYS A 42 2.89 6.89 12.23
C CYS A 42 2.93 8.41 12.15
N ALA A 43 4.05 9.02 12.52
CA ALA A 43 4.22 10.47 12.46
C ALA A 43 4.63 10.92 11.04
N LEU A 44 3.84 11.79 10.42
CA LEU A 44 4.28 12.50 9.21
C LEU A 44 5.16 13.68 9.62
N VAL A 45 6.48 13.54 9.48
CA VAL A 45 7.47 14.48 10.07
C VAL A 45 8.02 15.50 9.08
N GLY A 46 7.44 15.57 7.89
CA GLY A 46 7.84 16.51 6.84
C GLY A 46 7.72 15.88 5.46
N GLY A 47 8.45 16.44 4.51
CA GLY A 47 8.45 15.98 3.13
C GLY A 47 8.99 17.00 2.16
N HIS A 48 8.77 16.74 0.89
CA HIS A 48 9.07 17.65 -0.20
C HIS A 48 7.90 17.68 -1.18
N SER A 49 7.59 18.86 -1.69
CA SER A 49 6.60 19.08 -2.73
C SER A 49 7.21 19.83 -3.90
N SER A 50 6.81 19.47 -5.11
CA SER A 50 7.19 20.18 -6.33
C SER A 50 5.99 20.33 -7.26
N GLU A 51 6.11 21.24 -8.22
CA GLU A 51 5.18 21.31 -9.36
C GLU A 51 5.63 20.33 -10.45
N GLY A 52 4.70 19.80 -11.23
CA GLY A 52 5.01 18.88 -12.32
C GLY A 52 3.85 18.66 -13.28
N THR A 53 4.01 17.73 -14.22
CA THR A 53 2.97 17.41 -15.21
C THR A 53 1.98 16.36 -14.73
N GLU A 54 2.40 15.51 -13.79
CA GLU A 54 1.59 14.39 -13.29
C GLU A 54 1.40 14.52 -11.79
N LEU A 55 0.16 14.35 -11.33
CA LEU A 55 -0.17 14.30 -9.91
C LEU A 55 0.45 13.05 -9.30
N ALA A 56 1.28 13.22 -8.27
CA ALA A 56 1.90 12.11 -7.57
C ALA A 56 1.95 12.36 -6.06
N LEU A 57 1.72 11.29 -5.30
CA LEU A 57 1.91 11.28 -3.85
C LEU A 57 2.55 9.97 -3.44
N GLY A 58 3.66 10.07 -2.72
CA GLY A 58 4.42 8.94 -2.19
C GLY A 58 4.99 9.23 -0.82
N PHE A 59 5.52 8.20 -0.17
CA PHE A 59 6.08 8.30 1.17
C PHE A 59 7.36 7.49 1.32
N ALA A 60 8.35 8.06 1.99
CA ALA A 60 9.44 7.30 2.58
C ALA A 60 9.06 6.98 4.03
N VAL A 61 8.83 5.70 4.35
CA VAL A 61 8.35 5.27 5.67
C VAL A 61 9.44 4.54 6.43
N TYR A 62 9.70 4.98 7.66
CA TYR A 62 10.58 4.32 8.61
C TYR A 62 9.75 3.52 9.63
N GLY A 63 10.18 2.30 9.89
CA GLY A 63 9.54 1.43 10.87
C GLY A 63 10.53 0.44 11.47
N SER A 64 10.15 -0.16 12.59
CA SER A 64 10.99 -1.09 13.33
C SER A 64 10.24 -2.35 13.75
N ALA A 65 10.99 -3.44 13.90
CA ALA A 65 10.53 -4.69 14.48
C ALA A 65 11.72 -5.45 15.07
N PRO A 66 11.49 -6.32 16.07
CA PRO A 66 12.47 -7.30 16.49
C PRO A 66 12.96 -8.11 15.29
N ARG A 67 14.28 -8.37 15.21
CA ARG A 67 14.89 -9.08 14.07
C ARG A 67 14.23 -10.44 13.79
N ASN A 68 13.82 -11.16 14.84
CA ASN A 68 13.16 -12.46 14.75
C ASN A 68 11.66 -12.38 14.41
N ALA A 69 11.06 -11.18 14.39
CA ALA A 69 9.65 -10.94 14.04
C ALA A 69 9.48 -10.40 12.62
N LEU A 70 10.57 -10.18 11.88
CA LEU A 70 10.53 -9.72 10.50
C LEU A 70 10.02 -10.84 9.58
N LEU A 71 8.95 -10.52 8.85
CA LEU A 71 8.43 -11.37 7.78
C LEU A 71 9.23 -11.12 6.50
N THR A 72 9.59 -12.21 5.82
CA THR A 72 10.36 -12.19 4.57
C THR A 72 9.63 -12.93 3.46
N LEU A 73 10.15 -12.85 2.23
CA LEU A 73 9.67 -13.64 1.09
C LEU A 73 10.04 -15.13 1.20
N ARG A 74 10.94 -15.49 2.12
CA ARG A 74 11.48 -16.83 2.28
C ARG A 74 10.73 -17.60 3.36
N GLY A 75 10.71 -18.91 3.22
CA GLY A 75 10.18 -19.82 4.23
C GLY A 75 8.98 -20.63 3.78
N MET A 76 8.53 -20.48 2.52
CA MET A 76 7.49 -21.35 1.99
C MET A 76 7.97 -22.79 1.89
N ARG A 77 7.04 -23.73 2.08
CA ARG A 77 7.24 -25.17 1.98
C ARG A 77 6.11 -25.80 1.19
N VAL A 78 6.43 -26.86 0.44
CA VAL A 78 5.43 -27.67 -0.27
C VAL A 78 4.39 -28.19 0.73
N GLY A 79 3.12 -28.14 0.32
CA GLY A 79 1.98 -28.55 1.16
C GLY A 79 1.39 -27.44 2.04
N GLN A 80 1.97 -26.23 2.03
CA GLN A 80 1.37 -25.08 2.71
C GLN A 80 0.23 -24.45 1.95
N THR A 81 -0.64 -23.76 2.68
CA THR A 81 -1.76 -22.97 2.13
C THR A 81 -1.34 -21.52 1.90
N VAL A 82 -1.73 -20.98 0.74
CA VAL A 82 -1.59 -19.55 0.44
C VAL A 82 -2.85 -18.82 0.91
N ILE A 83 -2.67 -17.75 1.67
CA ILE A 83 -3.76 -16.91 2.19
C ILE A 83 -3.66 -15.53 1.54
N LEU A 84 -4.80 -15.03 1.06
CA LEU A 84 -4.93 -13.69 0.53
C LEU A 84 -5.87 -12.88 1.43
N THR A 85 -5.44 -11.69 1.86
CA THR A 85 -6.16 -10.86 2.84
C THR A 85 -7.11 -9.84 2.21
N LYS A 86 -7.01 -9.61 0.90
CA LYS A 86 -7.84 -8.65 0.15
C LYS A 86 -8.16 -9.16 -1.26
N PRO A 87 -9.32 -8.80 -1.84
CA PRO A 87 -9.61 -9.11 -3.24
C PRO A 87 -8.57 -8.55 -4.21
N ILE A 88 -8.39 -9.22 -5.36
CA ILE A 88 -7.65 -8.71 -6.50
C ILE A 88 -8.57 -8.00 -7.50
N GLY A 89 -7.99 -7.28 -8.48
CA GLY A 89 -8.75 -6.71 -9.61
C GLY A 89 -8.95 -5.19 -9.59
N THR A 90 -8.36 -4.48 -8.61
CA THR A 90 -8.41 -3.01 -8.55
C THR A 90 -7.91 -2.36 -9.84
N GLY A 91 -6.79 -2.85 -10.41
CA GLY A 91 -6.25 -2.36 -11.67
C GLY A 91 -7.22 -2.51 -12.85
N THR A 92 -7.93 -3.64 -12.96
CA THR A 92 -8.95 -3.87 -14.01
C THR A 92 -10.12 -2.89 -13.85
N LEU A 93 -10.60 -2.68 -12.63
CA LEU A 93 -11.70 -1.76 -12.35
C LEU A 93 -11.33 -0.30 -12.64
N LEU A 94 -10.10 0.10 -12.29
CA LEU A 94 -9.59 1.45 -12.55
C LEU A 94 -9.37 1.68 -14.05
N ALA A 95 -8.79 0.71 -14.76
CA ALA A 95 -8.63 0.79 -16.21
C ALA A 95 -9.98 0.90 -16.94
N ALA A 96 -10.97 0.11 -16.53
CA ALA A 96 -12.33 0.23 -17.06
C ALA A 96 -12.97 1.58 -16.72
N ALA A 97 -12.75 2.12 -15.52
CA ALA A 97 -13.26 3.43 -15.12
C ALA A 97 -12.69 4.57 -15.96
N MET A 98 -11.39 4.53 -16.28
CA MET A 98 -10.74 5.51 -17.17
C MET A 98 -11.34 5.54 -18.58
N GLN A 99 -11.95 4.44 -19.01
CA GLN A 99 -12.64 4.31 -20.30
C GLN A 99 -14.17 4.47 -20.19
N GLY A 100 -14.69 4.88 -19.02
CA GLY A 100 -16.14 5.01 -18.78
C GLY A 100 -16.91 3.69 -18.70
N GLY A 101 -16.23 2.54 -18.64
CA GLY A 101 -16.82 1.20 -18.66
C GLY A 101 -17.12 0.59 -17.29
N SER A 102 -16.95 1.34 -16.19
CA SER A 102 -17.15 0.85 -14.83
C SER A 102 -18.39 1.47 -14.16
N ARG A 103 -19.03 0.73 -13.25
CA ARG A 103 -20.11 1.26 -12.42
C ARG A 103 -19.51 1.95 -11.20
N GLY A 104 -20.03 3.12 -10.82
CA GLY A 104 -19.51 3.89 -9.67
C GLY A 104 -19.33 3.06 -8.39
N ARG A 105 -20.34 2.24 -8.03
CA ARG A 105 -20.26 1.32 -6.88
C ARG A 105 -19.10 0.32 -6.91
N TRP A 106 -18.64 -0.09 -8.10
CA TRP A 106 -17.49 -1.00 -8.22
C TRP A 106 -16.18 -0.27 -7.93
N VAL A 107 -16.05 0.97 -8.42
CA VAL A 107 -14.90 1.83 -8.11
C VAL A 107 -14.88 2.17 -6.63
N THR A 108 -16.03 2.51 -6.04
CA THR A 108 -16.14 2.75 -4.59
C THR A 108 -15.70 1.52 -3.79
N GLY A 109 -16.16 0.32 -4.14
CA GLY A 109 -15.73 -0.92 -3.48
C GLY A 109 -14.22 -1.18 -3.59
N ALA A 110 -13.63 -0.88 -4.76
CA ALA A 110 -12.18 -0.97 -4.95
C ALA A 110 -11.42 0.03 -4.06
N VAL A 111 -11.89 1.28 -4.00
CA VAL A 111 -11.29 2.33 -3.16
C VAL A 111 -11.37 1.96 -1.68
N GLU A 112 -12.51 1.48 -1.19
CA GLU A 112 -12.63 1.03 0.21
C GLU A 112 -11.70 -0.16 0.52
N SER A 113 -11.55 -1.11 -0.40
CA SER A 113 -10.58 -2.20 -0.24
C SER A 113 -9.13 -1.71 -0.22
N MET A 114 -8.79 -0.68 -1.01
CA MET A 114 -7.44 -0.10 -1.05
C MET A 114 -7.13 0.70 0.22
N LYS A 115 -8.12 1.42 0.77
CA LYS A 115 -8.00 2.21 2.01
C LYS A 115 -7.76 1.37 3.26
N GLN A 116 -8.17 0.10 3.26
CA GLN A 116 -7.99 -0.78 4.42
C GLN A 116 -6.50 -0.96 4.75
N SER A 117 -6.08 -0.71 5.98
CA SER A 117 -4.69 -0.96 6.40
C SER A 117 -4.38 -2.47 6.44
N ASN A 118 -3.15 -2.85 6.09
CA ASN A 118 -2.65 -4.22 6.29
C ASN A 118 -2.18 -4.46 7.74
N GLY A 119 -2.08 -3.42 8.56
CA GLY A 119 -1.60 -3.49 9.95
C GLY A 119 -2.34 -4.52 10.81
N PRO A 120 -3.69 -4.52 10.86
CA PRO A 120 -4.46 -5.47 11.66
C PRO A 120 -4.18 -6.95 11.31
N ALA A 121 -3.83 -7.26 10.05
CA ALA A 121 -3.52 -8.62 9.64
C ALA A 121 -2.23 -9.15 10.29
N LEU A 122 -1.30 -8.29 10.70
CA LEU A 122 -0.02 -8.71 11.30
C LEU A 122 -0.20 -9.49 12.60
N ALA A 123 -1.19 -9.14 13.43
CA ALA A 123 -1.48 -9.87 14.66
C ALA A 123 -1.88 -11.33 14.36
N VAL A 124 -2.74 -11.52 13.36
CA VAL A 124 -3.19 -12.85 12.89
C VAL A 124 -2.02 -13.63 12.30
N LEU A 125 -1.23 -13.02 11.40
CA LEU A 125 -0.08 -13.67 10.78
C LEU A 125 0.96 -14.13 11.82
N ARG A 126 1.20 -13.33 12.87
CA ARG A 126 2.10 -13.68 13.96
C ARG A 126 1.55 -14.81 14.82
N ALA A 127 0.28 -14.75 15.19
CA ALA A 127 -0.38 -15.78 16.00
C ALA A 127 -0.38 -17.16 15.32
N HIS A 128 -0.41 -17.20 13.99
CA HIS A 128 -0.37 -18.42 13.19
C HIS A 128 1.03 -18.77 12.65
N HIS A 129 2.09 -18.12 13.14
CA HIS A 129 3.48 -18.39 12.73
C HIS A 129 3.70 -18.39 11.21
N CYS A 130 3.16 -17.37 10.53
CA CYS A 130 3.30 -17.19 9.09
C CYS A 130 4.78 -17.27 8.66
N GLN A 131 5.09 -18.20 7.75
CA GLN A 131 6.47 -18.51 7.40
C GLN A 131 7.07 -17.56 6.36
N ALA A 132 6.25 -17.07 5.44
CA ALA A 132 6.63 -16.11 4.42
C ALA A 132 5.45 -15.16 4.14
N CYS A 133 5.71 -13.90 3.82
CA CYS A 133 4.67 -12.92 3.54
C CYS A 133 5.17 -11.86 2.57
N THR A 134 4.30 -11.46 1.64
CA THR A 134 4.44 -10.27 0.79
C THR A 134 3.09 -9.57 0.66
N ASP A 135 3.09 -8.35 0.17
CA ASP A 135 1.89 -7.61 -0.23
C ASP A 135 1.72 -7.66 -1.76
N VAL A 136 0.48 -7.88 -2.22
CA VAL A 136 0.17 -7.95 -3.65
C VAL A 136 -0.11 -6.55 -4.19
N THR A 137 0.77 -6.06 -5.05
CA THR A 137 0.75 -4.71 -5.63
C THR A 137 0.88 -4.75 -7.16
N GLY A 138 1.69 -3.88 -7.78
CA GLY A 138 1.73 -3.65 -9.23
C GLY A 138 2.13 -4.86 -10.09
N PHE A 139 2.88 -5.81 -9.55
CA PHE A 139 3.22 -7.06 -10.26
C PHE A 139 2.09 -8.10 -10.28
N GLY A 140 0.99 -7.85 -9.55
CA GLY A 140 -0.13 -8.77 -9.45
C GLY A 140 0.16 -10.03 -8.64
N LEU A 141 -0.88 -10.84 -8.42
CA LEU A 141 -0.82 -12.01 -7.54
C LEU A 141 0.22 -13.04 -7.99
N LEU A 142 0.24 -13.38 -9.28
CA LEU A 142 1.16 -14.38 -9.82
C LEU A 142 2.61 -13.91 -9.78
N GLY A 143 2.87 -12.62 -10.04
CA GLY A 143 4.23 -12.05 -9.97
C GLY A 143 4.80 -12.15 -8.56
N HIS A 144 4.04 -11.68 -7.58
CA HIS A 144 4.41 -11.75 -6.16
C HIS A 144 4.55 -13.19 -5.65
N LEU A 145 3.65 -14.10 -6.02
CA LEU A 145 3.75 -15.51 -5.65
C LEU A 145 4.98 -16.19 -6.26
N ALA A 146 5.28 -15.91 -7.54
CA ALA A 146 6.47 -16.44 -8.20
C ALA A 146 7.77 -15.96 -7.54
N GLU A 147 7.79 -14.71 -7.06
CA GLU A 147 8.93 -14.16 -6.33
C GLU A 147 9.14 -14.87 -4.98
N MET A 148 8.06 -15.10 -4.23
CA MET A 148 8.11 -15.85 -2.96
C MET A 148 8.53 -17.31 -3.15
N ALA A 149 7.99 -17.99 -4.18
CA ALA A 149 8.35 -19.37 -4.52
C ALA A 149 9.85 -19.48 -4.86
N ARG A 150 10.35 -18.60 -5.73
CA ARG A 150 11.77 -18.51 -6.08
C ARG A 150 12.66 -18.24 -4.87
N ALA A 151 12.28 -17.28 -4.02
CA ALA A 151 13.02 -16.94 -2.80
C ALA A 151 13.06 -18.12 -1.81
N SER A 152 12.03 -18.96 -1.80
CA SER A 152 11.89 -20.14 -0.95
C SER A 152 12.40 -21.43 -1.57
N LYS A 153 12.78 -21.42 -2.86
CA LYS A 153 13.24 -22.60 -3.63
C LYS A 153 12.19 -23.71 -3.71
N VAL A 154 10.93 -23.32 -3.92
CA VAL A 154 9.79 -24.23 -4.14
C VAL A 154 9.07 -23.91 -5.44
#